data_AF-A0A653H866-F1
#
_entry.id   AF-A0A653H866-F1
#
_cell.length_a   1.000
_cell.length_b   1.000
_cell.length_c   1.000
_cell.angle_alpha   90.00
_cell.angle_beta   90.00
_cell.angle_gamma   90.00
#
_symmetry.space_group_name_H-M   'P 1'
#
loop_
_entity.id
_entity.type
_entity.pdbx_description
1 polymer ?
#
loop_
_entity_poly.entity_id
_entity_poly.type
_entity_poly.pdbx_seq_one_letter_code
_entity_poly.pdbx_strand_id
1 'polypeptide(L)'
;MTTDNQVQTVDSNGSQEYILETNKELKINLNFHNNNIISNIFSNLSLYENLKNILTVNNKTYMLKYCNKLNDTDFYIAYFEKKMDTSINDTSSNDISDKNFVPISPWHDINLINDDNTYNMIVEIPKYNYMKMEINLKTPYNVIKQDTKKGKLRYYHNSIYWNYGALPKTYEYPKHIYKCQIDNKDNSNTIYFTGDNDPLDVVDIGTDTLKMGQIVPVKILGAFTLIDEGELDWKIIAIN
;
A
#
# COMPACT_ATOMS: atom_id res chain seq x y z
N MET A 1 -23.41 0.31 -16.03
CA MET A 1 -24.07 -1.00 -15.86
C MET A 1 -23.14 -2.05 -16.44
N THR A 2 -22.37 -2.75 -15.60
CA THR A 2 -21.63 -3.95 -16.03
C THR A 2 -22.61 -5.11 -15.96
N THR A 3 -22.99 -5.65 -17.11
CA THR A 3 -23.72 -6.93 -17.16
C THR A 3 -22.77 -8.03 -16.68
N ASP A 4 -23.15 -8.77 -15.65
CA ASP A 4 -22.40 -9.93 -15.20
C ASP A 4 -22.52 -11.01 -16.27
N ASN A 5 -21.52 -11.10 -17.15
CA ASN A 5 -21.42 -12.10 -18.21
C ASN A 5 -20.85 -13.44 -17.70
N GLN A 6 -20.95 -13.71 -16.40
CA GLN A 6 -20.51 -14.97 -15.80
C GLN A 6 -21.71 -15.90 -15.64
N VAL A 7 -21.59 -17.11 -16.20
CA VAL A 7 -22.59 -18.16 -16.04
C VAL A 7 -21.96 -19.29 -15.24
N GLN A 8 -22.65 -19.71 -14.17
CA GLN A 8 -22.29 -20.90 -13.42
C GLN A 8 -22.96 -22.11 -14.05
N THR A 9 -22.18 -23.12 -14.41
CA THR A 9 -22.64 -24.38 -14.98
C THR A 9 -22.13 -25.55 -14.15
N VAL A 10 -22.63 -26.75 -14.42
CA VAL A 10 -22.17 -27.99 -13.79
C VAL A 10 -21.62 -28.88 -14.90
N ASP A 11 -20.39 -29.35 -14.76
CA ASP A 11 -19.79 -30.26 -15.73
C ASP A 11 -20.40 -31.68 -15.63
N SER A 12 -20.01 -32.56 -16.55
CA SER A 12 -20.45 -33.97 -16.57
C SER A 12 -20.04 -34.78 -15.33
N ASN A 13 -19.11 -34.27 -14.52
CA ASN A 13 -18.64 -34.90 -13.29
C ASN A 13 -19.27 -34.29 -12.02
N GLY A 14 -20.20 -33.34 -12.16
CA GLY A 14 -20.86 -32.66 -11.04
C GLY A 14 -20.05 -31.51 -10.42
N SER A 15 -18.95 -31.10 -11.05
CA SER A 15 -18.14 -29.96 -10.59
C SER A 15 -18.72 -28.64 -11.08
N GLN A 16 -18.72 -27.62 -10.22
CA GLN A 16 -19.11 -26.27 -10.61
C GLN A 16 -18.07 -25.66 -11.54
N GLU A 17 -18.51 -25.22 -12.72
CA GLU A 17 -17.72 -24.46 -13.67
C GLU A 17 -18.23 -23.03 -13.76
N TYR A 18 -17.31 -22.09 -13.93
CA TYR A 18 -17.61 -20.71 -14.21
C TYR A 18 -17.14 -20.40 -15.64
N ILE A 19 -18.05 -19.87 -16.47
CA ILE A 19 -17.76 -19.53 -17.86
C ILE A 19 -17.98 -18.04 -18.06
N LEU A 20 -17.02 -17.38 -18.70
CA LEU A 20 -17.18 -16.01 -19.18
C LEU A 20 -17.78 -16.03 -20.58
N GLU A 21 -18.97 -15.46 -20.71
CA GLU A 21 -19.62 -15.23 -21.99
C GLU A 21 -19.00 -14.01 -22.69
N THR A 22 -18.49 -14.21 -23.91
CA THR A 22 -17.83 -13.15 -24.70
C THR A 22 -18.72 -12.58 -25.81
N ASN A 23 -19.99 -12.95 -25.87
CA ASN A 23 -20.91 -12.66 -26.99
C ASN A 23 -20.36 -13.15 -28.35
N LYS A 24 -19.61 -14.26 -28.34
CA LYS A 24 -19.04 -14.94 -29.51
C LYS A 24 -19.20 -16.45 -29.33
N GLU A 25 -18.95 -17.23 -30.37
CA GLU A 25 -18.96 -18.70 -30.28
C GLU A 25 -17.91 -19.24 -29.30
N LEU A 26 -16.74 -18.60 -29.27
CA LEU A 26 -15.67 -18.95 -28.33
C LEU A 26 -16.05 -18.48 -26.92
N LYS A 27 -16.02 -19.41 -25.95
CA LYS A 27 -16.20 -19.12 -24.52
C LYS A 27 -14.90 -19.30 -23.76
N ILE A 28 -14.80 -18.71 -22.58
CA ILE A 28 -13.61 -18.82 -21.71
C ILE A 28 -14.01 -19.53 -20.42
N ASN A 29 -13.41 -20.69 -20.17
CA ASN A 29 -13.52 -21.39 -18.89
C ASN A 29 -12.68 -20.65 -17.83
N LEU A 30 -13.30 -20.30 -16.70
CA LEU A 30 -12.69 -19.56 -15.59
C LEU A 30 -12.28 -20.50 -14.45
N ASN A 31 -11.68 -21.65 -14.77
CA ASN A 31 -11.04 -22.51 -13.77
C ASN A 31 -9.63 -22.00 -13.48
N PHE A 32 -9.36 -21.57 -12.24
CA PHE A 32 -8.06 -21.04 -11.83
C PHE A 32 -7.06 -22.10 -11.34
N HIS A 33 -7.46 -23.37 -11.27
CA HIS A 33 -6.57 -24.48 -10.88
C HIS A 33 -5.72 -25.00 -12.04
N ASN A 34 -6.08 -24.72 -13.29
CA ASN A 34 -5.42 -25.24 -14.49
C ASN A 34 -4.56 -24.19 -15.23
N ASN A 35 -4.38 -23.01 -14.63
CA ASN A 35 -3.55 -21.94 -15.16
C ASN A 35 -2.66 -21.36 -14.05
N ASN A 36 -1.75 -20.46 -14.43
CA ASN A 36 -0.76 -19.88 -13.52
C ASN A 36 -1.18 -18.51 -12.95
N ILE A 37 -2.43 -18.06 -13.10
CA ILE A 37 -2.83 -16.71 -12.66
C ILE A 37 -2.61 -16.54 -11.15
N ILE A 38 -3.05 -17.51 -10.35
CA ILE A 38 -2.86 -17.49 -8.89
C ILE A 38 -1.37 -17.47 -8.54
N SER A 39 -0.57 -18.31 -9.21
CA SER A 39 0.88 -18.35 -9.00
C SER A 39 1.54 -17.03 -9.36
N ASN A 40 1.20 -16.43 -10.50
CA ASN A 40 1.80 -15.17 -10.95
C ASN A 40 1.55 -14.04 -9.94
N ILE A 41 0.34 -13.99 -9.36
CA ILE A 41 -0.05 -12.91 -8.45
C ILE A 41 0.50 -13.13 -7.04
N PHE A 42 0.44 -14.35 -6.51
CA PHE A 42 0.64 -14.60 -5.07
C PHE A 42 1.92 -15.37 -4.72
N SER A 43 2.66 -15.94 -5.68
CA SER A 43 3.90 -16.68 -5.37
C SER A 43 5.02 -15.81 -4.78
N ASN A 44 4.97 -14.49 -5.03
CA ASN A 44 5.93 -13.51 -4.48
C ASN A 44 5.35 -12.69 -3.32
N LEU A 45 4.22 -13.13 -2.74
CA LEU A 45 3.60 -12.42 -1.62
C LEU A 45 4.55 -12.39 -0.41
N SER A 46 4.85 -11.19 0.09
CA SER A 46 5.77 -10.97 1.21
C SER A 46 5.06 -10.34 2.39
N LEU A 47 4.85 -11.16 3.43
CA LEU A 47 4.18 -10.77 4.68
C LEU A 47 5.06 -11.11 5.87
N TYR A 48 4.71 -10.58 7.04
CA TYR A 48 5.17 -11.15 8.30
C TYR A 48 4.53 -12.51 8.59
N GLU A 49 5.19 -13.29 9.47
CA GLU A 49 4.80 -14.67 9.78
C GLU A 49 3.52 -14.75 10.63
N ASN A 50 3.29 -13.76 11.50
CA ASN A 50 2.18 -13.78 12.46
C ASN A 50 1.14 -12.71 12.13
N LEU A 51 -0.05 -12.81 12.74
CA LEU A 51 -1.05 -11.75 12.65
C LEU A 51 -0.65 -10.50 13.44
N LYS A 52 0.12 -10.65 14.51
CA LYS A 52 0.69 -9.55 15.30
C LYS A 52 2.21 -9.66 15.26
N ASN A 53 2.87 -8.59 14.86
CA ASN A 53 4.31 -8.57 14.65
C ASN A 53 4.90 -7.36 15.33
N ILE A 54 5.84 -7.57 16.25
CA ILE A 54 6.51 -6.51 16.98
C ILE A 54 7.74 -6.08 16.18
N LEU A 55 7.89 -4.78 15.98
CA LEU A 55 8.93 -4.15 15.20
C LEU A 55 9.64 -3.12 16.07
N THR A 56 10.96 -3.01 15.94
CA THR A 56 11.71 -1.92 16.58
C THR A 56 12.34 -1.06 15.50
N VAL A 57 11.97 0.23 15.48
CA VAL A 57 12.46 1.21 14.49
C VAL A 57 12.81 2.49 15.24
N ASN A 58 14.02 2.99 15.04
CA ASN A 58 14.55 4.21 15.69
C ASN A 58 14.26 4.27 17.20
N ASN A 59 14.71 3.23 17.94
CA ASN A 59 14.51 3.08 19.40
C ASN A 59 13.05 3.04 19.88
N LYS A 60 12.07 3.01 18.98
CA LYS A 60 10.65 2.84 19.29
C LYS A 60 10.21 1.43 18.97
N THR A 61 9.27 0.93 19.77
CA THR A 61 8.67 -0.39 19.56
C THR A 61 7.25 -0.22 19.05
N TYR A 62 7.00 -0.77 17.88
CA TYR A 62 5.70 -0.80 17.22
C TYR A 62 5.17 -2.23 17.18
N MET A 63 3.86 -2.36 17.03
CA MET A 63 3.21 -3.61 16.64
C MET A 63 2.43 -3.35 15.35
N LEU A 64 2.75 -4.13 14.33
CA LEU A 64 1.93 -4.26 13.13
C LEU A 64 0.94 -5.41 13.33
N LYS A 65 -0.32 -5.18 12.99
CA LYS A 65 -1.37 -6.20 13.04
C LYS A 65 -2.05 -6.36 11.69
N TYR A 66 -2.00 -7.55 11.13
CA TYR A 66 -2.86 -7.96 10.03
C TYR A 66 -4.24 -8.32 10.58
N CYS A 67 -5.27 -7.59 10.15
CA CYS A 67 -6.64 -7.80 10.56
C CYS A 67 -7.44 -8.38 9.39
N ASN A 68 -8.20 -9.44 9.68
CA ASN A 68 -8.99 -10.22 8.71
C ASN A 68 -8.12 -10.89 7.64
N LYS A 69 -8.73 -11.53 6.64
CA LYS A 69 -7.99 -12.29 5.61
C LYS A 69 -7.74 -11.41 4.40
N LEU A 70 -6.59 -11.60 3.76
CA LEU A 70 -6.31 -10.96 2.47
C LEU A 70 -7.42 -11.27 1.47
N ASN A 71 -7.73 -10.28 0.63
CA ASN A 71 -8.80 -10.30 -0.37
C ASN A 71 -10.24 -10.27 0.20
N ASP A 72 -10.42 -10.16 1.53
CA ASP A 72 -11.67 -9.70 2.12
C ASP A 72 -11.77 -8.17 2.02
N THR A 73 -12.98 -7.62 1.83
CA THR A 73 -13.20 -6.17 1.70
C THR A 73 -12.94 -5.38 2.99
N ASP A 74 -12.90 -6.09 4.12
CA ASP A 74 -12.58 -5.57 5.44
C ASP A 74 -11.18 -5.97 5.91
N PHE A 75 -10.29 -6.45 5.02
CA PHE A 75 -8.86 -6.57 5.34
C PHE A 75 -8.26 -5.19 5.61
N TYR A 76 -7.45 -5.09 6.66
CA TYR A 76 -6.64 -3.90 6.94
C TYR A 76 -5.40 -4.20 7.78
N ILE A 77 -4.43 -3.30 7.73
CA ILE A 77 -3.23 -3.33 8.55
C ILE A 77 -3.29 -2.19 9.56
N ALA A 78 -3.24 -2.53 10.84
CA ALA A 78 -3.24 -1.57 11.94
C ALA A 78 -1.87 -1.50 12.62
N TYR A 79 -1.55 -0.32 13.14
CA TYR A 79 -0.31 -0.05 13.85
C TYR A 79 -0.59 0.34 15.29
N PHE A 80 0.31 -0.05 16.17
CA PHE A 80 0.29 0.29 17.59
C PHE A 80 1.71 0.66 18.03
N GLU A 81 1.83 1.56 19.00
CA GLU A 81 3.12 1.92 19.61
C GLU A 81 3.14 1.46 21.07
N LYS A 82 4.25 0.86 21.50
CA LYS A 82 4.47 0.54 22.90
C LYS A 82 4.76 1.83 23.64
N LYS A 83 3.88 2.23 24.56
CA LYS A 83 4.18 3.33 25.49
C LYS A 83 4.86 2.75 26.72
N MET A 84 5.94 3.41 27.17
CA MET A 84 6.51 3.10 28.47
C MET A 84 5.49 3.47 29.54
N ASP A 85 5.15 2.51 30.39
CA ASP A 85 4.37 2.78 31.58
C ASP A 85 5.26 3.57 32.55
N THR A 86 5.04 4.88 32.63
CA THR A 86 5.78 5.76 33.54
C THR A 86 5.43 5.51 35.01
N SER A 87 4.50 4.60 35.31
CA SER A 87 4.06 4.27 36.67
C SER A 87 4.64 2.97 37.25
N ILE A 88 5.41 2.20 36.48
CA ILE A 88 5.92 0.88 36.90
C ILE A 88 7.46 0.82 36.78
N ASN A 89 8.14 0.95 37.93
CA ASN A 89 9.56 0.61 38.09
C ASN A 89 9.76 -0.92 38.20
N ASP A 90 9.22 -1.69 37.26
CA ASP A 90 9.41 -3.15 37.24
C ASP A 90 10.38 -3.52 36.12
N THR A 91 11.65 -3.65 36.51
CA THR A 91 12.76 -4.09 35.64
C THR A 91 12.78 -5.61 35.44
N SER A 92 11.71 -6.34 35.76
CA SER A 92 11.77 -7.82 35.85
C SER A 92 10.74 -8.63 35.05
N SER A 93 10.01 -8.03 34.10
CA SER A 93 9.14 -8.80 33.20
C SER A 93 9.52 -8.65 31.71
N ASN A 94 10.07 -9.72 31.14
CA ASN A 94 10.15 -9.95 29.68
C ASN A 94 8.77 -10.25 29.06
N ASP A 95 7.69 -9.95 29.77
CA ASP A 95 6.34 -10.30 29.37
C ASP A 95 5.74 -9.13 28.58
N ILE A 96 5.80 -9.22 27.25
CA ILE A 96 5.20 -8.25 26.34
C ILE A 96 3.68 -8.47 26.33
N SER A 97 3.01 -8.11 27.42
CA SER A 97 1.55 -8.11 27.43
C SER A 97 1.03 -7.01 26.48
N ASP A 98 -0.01 -7.33 25.69
CA ASP A 98 -0.69 -6.41 24.75
C ASP A 98 -1.18 -5.10 25.41
N LYS A 99 -1.20 -5.03 26.75
CA LYS A 99 -1.76 -3.91 27.53
C LYS A 99 -1.00 -2.60 27.36
N ASN A 100 0.25 -2.63 26.88
CA ASN A 100 1.09 -1.43 26.73
C ASN A 100 1.15 -0.88 25.30
N PHE A 101 0.39 -1.46 24.38
CA PHE A 101 0.31 -1.00 22.99
C PHE A 101 -0.91 -0.12 22.79
N VAL A 102 -0.69 1.12 22.34
CA VAL A 102 -1.78 2.05 21.99
C VAL A 102 -1.93 2.13 20.48
N PRO A 103 -3.16 2.20 19.93
CA PRO A 103 -3.37 2.39 18.50
C PRO A 103 -2.73 3.68 18.01
N ILE A 104 -2.09 3.62 16.85
CA ILE A 104 -1.47 4.78 16.20
C ILE A 104 -1.82 4.81 14.70
N SER A 105 -1.70 5.99 14.10
CA SER A 105 -1.75 6.19 12.66
C SER A 105 -0.37 6.04 12.03
N PRO A 106 -0.22 5.22 10.97
CA PRO A 106 1.02 5.16 10.22
C PRO A 106 1.35 6.52 9.58
N TRP A 107 0.34 7.28 9.18
CA TRP A 107 0.54 8.59 8.56
C TRP A 107 0.93 9.68 9.57
N HIS A 108 0.29 9.72 10.74
CA HIS A 108 0.47 10.83 11.68
C HIS A 108 1.51 10.58 12.77
N ASP A 109 1.64 9.35 13.27
CA ASP A 109 2.36 9.10 14.52
C ASP A 109 3.76 8.52 14.30
N ILE A 110 4.00 7.84 13.17
CA ILE A 110 5.34 7.40 12.78
C ILE A 110 6.19 8.61 12.38
N ASN A 111 7.44 8.63 12.83
CA ASN A 111 8.35 9.72 12.49
C ASN A 111 8.75 9.65 11.01
N LEU A 112 8.72 10.80 10.32
CA LEU A 112 9.22 10.89 8.95
C LEU A 112 10.74 10.67 8.90
N ILE A 113 11.48 11.34 9.78
CA ILE A 113 12.94 11.34 9.83
C ILE A 113 13.39 10.70 11.14
N ASN A 114 14.41 9.85 11.07
CA ASN A 114 15.06 9.20 12.20
C ASN A 114 16.24 10.02 12.73
N ASP A 115 16.78 9.62 13.88
CA ASP A 115 17.88 10.33 14.54
C ASP A 115 19.18 10.28 13.73
N ASP A 116 19.31 9.28 12.84
CA ASP A 116 20.42 9.11 11.91
C ASP A 116 20.21 9.78 10.53
N ASN A 117 19.16 10.61 10.40
CA ASN A 117 18.74 11.30 9.17
C ASN A 117 18.23 10.39 8.04
N THR A 118 17.97 9.11 8.30
CA THR A 118 17.18 8.28 7.39
C THR A 118 15.70 8.64 7.46
N TYR A 119 14.94 8.31 6.42
CA TYR A 119 13.50 8.54 6.35
C TYR A 119 12.76 7.22 6.56
N ASN A 120 11.62 7.20 7.24
CA ASN A 120 10.82 5.97 7.32
C ASN A 120 9.88 5.87 6.13
N MET A 121 10.06 4.82 5.33
CA MET A 121 9.10 4.35 4.35
C MET A 121 8.12 3.38 5.00
N ILE A 122 6.84 3.51 4.69
CA ILE A 122 5.80 2.55 5.09
C ILE A 122 5.46 1.75 3.85
N VAL A 123 5.90 0.49 3.80
CA VAL A 123 5.74 -0.37 2.63
C VAL A 123 4.27 -0.76 2.48
N GLU A 124 3.64 -0.38 1.39
CA GLU A 124 2.26 -0.73 1.09
C GLU A 124 2.19 -1.92 0.12
N ILE A 125 3.03 -1.89 -0.92
CA ILE A 125 3.07 -2.91 -1.97
C ILE A 125 4.49 -3.48 -2.04
N PRO A 126 4.71 -4.72 -1.61
CA PRO A 126 6.01 -5.38 -1.74
C PRO A 126 6.43 -5.54 -3.21
N LYS A 127 7.75 -5.66 -3.43
CA LYS A 127 8.33 -5.99 -4.73
C LYS A 127 7.68 -7.24 -5.34
N TYR A 128 7.43 -7.21 -6.65
CA TYR A 128 6.77 -8.24 -7.46
C TYR A 128 5.29 -8.52 -7.15
N ASN A 129 4.62 -7.67 -6.35
CA ASN A 129 3.22 -7.85 -6.00
C ASN A 129 2.26 -7.01 -6.86
N TYR A 130 0.97 -7.30 -6.71
CA TYR A 130 -0.12 -6.71 -7.52
C TYR A 130 -1.21 -6.05 -6.67
N MET A 131 -1.35 -6.39 -5.38
CA MET A 131 -2.40 -5.85 -4.53
C MET A 131 -2.17 -4.36 -4.31
N LYS A 132 -3.09 -3.51 -4.76
CA LYS A 132 -2.99 -2.07 -4.52
C LYS A 132 -3.46 -1.77 -3.10
N MET A 133 -2.51 -1.85 -2.17
CA MET A 133 -2.68 -1.43 -0.79
C MET A 133 -2.29 0.04 -0.66
N GLU A 134 -2.97 0.77 0.22
CA GLU A 134 -2.69 2.18 0.50
C GLU A 134 -3.13 2.56 1.92
N ILE A 135 -2.42 3.51 2.53
CA ILE A 135 -2.86 4.21 3.73
C ILE A 135 -4.19 4.91 3.43
N ASN A 136 -5.26 4.54 4.14
CA ASN A 136 -6.56 5.15 3.92
C ASN A 136 -6.76 6.39 4.80
N LEU A 137 -6.61 7.58 4.23
CA LEU A 137 -6.68 8.87 4.93
C LEU A 137 -8.03 9.14 5.65
N LYS A 138 -9.10 8.44 5.26
CA LYS A 138 -10.47 8.66 5.76
C LYS A 138 -10.85 7.71 6.89
N THR A 139 -10.08 6.64 7.10
CA THR A 139 -10.35 5.66 8.16
C THR A 139 -9.73 6.09 9.50
N PRO A 140 -10.35 5.73 10.65
CA PRO A 140 -9.72 5.92 11.95
C PRO A 140 -8.33 5.29 11.99
N TYR A 141 -7.36 6.04 12.50
CA TYR A 141 -5.95 5.63 12.57
C TYR A 141 -5.30 5.34 11.21
N ASN A 142 -5.87 5.81 10.10
CA ASN A 142 -5.29 5.72 8.75
C ASN A 142 -4.72 4.33 8.43
N VAL A 143 -5.48 3.28 8.71
CA VAL A 143 -5.06 1.91 8.47
C VAL A 143 -4.78 1.68 6.99
N ILE A 144 -3.84 0.77 6.68
CA ILE A 144 -3.61 0.38 5.28
C ILE A 144 -4.75 -0.54 4.86
N LYS A 145 -5.40 -0.23 3.73
CA LYS A 145 -6.46 -1.03 3.12
C LYS A 145 -6.21 -1.23 1.64
N GLN A 146 -6.83 -2.26 1.07
CA GLN A 146 -6.80 -2.42 -0.38
C GLN A 146 -7.74 -1.39 -1.04
N ASP A 147 -7.24 -0.69 -2.06
CA ASP A 147 -8.02 0.24 -2.87
C ASP A 147 -9.20 -0.50 -3.53
N THR A 148 -10.31 0.19 -3.71
CA THR A 148 -11.52 -0.32 -4.37
C THR A 148 -11.84 0.55 -5.58
N LYS A 149 -11.81 -0.04 -6.77
CA LYS A 149 -12.18 0.63 -8.02
C LYS A 149 -13.40 -0.05 -8.63
N LYS A 150 -14.45 0.74 -8.94
CA LYS A 150 -15.73 0.22 -9.46
C LYS A 150 -16.37 -0.86 -8.55
N GLY A 151 -16.26 -0.68 -7.23
CA GLY A 151 -16.83 -1.60 -6.24
C GLY A 151 -16.12 -2.95 -6.10
N LYS A 152 -14.96 -3.15 -6.74
CA LYS A 152 -14.13 -4.36 -6.63
C LYS A 152 -12.75 -4.01 -6.08
N LEU A 153 -12.18 -4.93 -5.31
CA LEU A 153 -10.80 -4.82 -4.82
C LEU A 153 -9.83 -4.67 -5.99
N ARG A 154 -8.95 -3.67 -5.91
CA ARG A 154 -8.07 -3.29 -7.00
C ARG A 154 -6.76 -4.09 -6.95
N TYR A 155 -6.43 -4.67 -8.10
CA TYR A 155 -5.12 -5.23 -8.40
C TYR A 155 -4.49 -4.41 -9.52
N TYR A 156 -3.17 -4.24 -9.49
CA TYR A 156 -2.42 -3.73 -10.63
C TYR A 156 -2.50 -4.70 -11.80
N HIS A 157 -2.34 -4.14 -13.00
CA HIS A 157 -2.28 -4.92 -14.22
C HIS A 157 -0.94 -5.65 -14.39
N ASN A 158 0.14 -5.07 -13.87
CA ASN A 158 1.50 -5.62 -13.91
C ASN A 158 2.06 -5.76 -12.49
N SER A 159 3.01 -6.67 -12.29
CA SER A 159 3.78 -6.74 -11.05
C SER A 159 4.63 -5.48 -10.93
N ILE A 160 4.59 -4.80 -9.79
CA ILE A 160 5.54 -3.75 -9.50
C ILE A 160 6.93 -4.36 -9.27
N TYR A 161 8.02 -3.76 -9.76
CA TYR A 161 9.37 -4.33 -9.64
C TYR A 161 10.19 -3.75 -8.48
N TRP A 162 9.57 -2.93 -7.65
CA TRP A 162 10.19 -2.25 -6.50
C TRP A 162 9.24 -2.33 -5.31
N ASN A 163 9.77 -2.21 -4.09
CA ASN A 163 8.91 -1.98 -2.95
C ASN A 163 8.35 -0.57 -3.06
N TYR A 164 7.07 -0.40 -2.75
CA TYR A 164 6.35 0.85 -2.91
C TYR A 164 5.55 1.17 -1.65
N GLY A 165 5.42 2.45 -1.35
CA GLY A 165 4.57 2.92 -0.28
C GLY A 165 4.69 4.42 -0.09
N ALA A 166 4.50 4.87 1.15
CA ALA A 166 4.37 6.29 1.45
C ALA A 166 5.31 6.75 2.57
N LEU A 167 5.63 8.04 2.56
CA LEU A 167 6.35 8.72 3.63
C LEU A 167 5.36 9.31 4.66
N PRO A 168 5.48 9.01 5.97
CA PRO A 168 4.57 9.54 6.97
C PRO A 168 4.75 11.04 7.18
N LYS A 169 3.76 11.72 7.74
CA LYS A 169 3.76 13.17 8.01
C LYS A 169 4.06 14.04 6.77
N THR A 170 3.79 13.52 5.57
CA THR A 170 3.82 14.26 4.32
C THR A 170 2.40 14.36 3.76
N TYR A 171 2.14 15.40 2.96
CA TYR A 171 0.85 15.58 2.31
C TYR A 171 0.99 16.54 1.14
N GLU A 172 0.64 16.08 -0.05
CA GLU A 172 0.60 16.84 -1.30
C GLU A 172 -0.64 17.76 -1.34
N TYR A 173 -0.66 18.75 -0.45
CA TYR A 173 -1.87 19.51 -0.15
C TYR A 173 -2.37 20.32 -1.36
N PRO A 174 -3.55 20.02 -1.95
CA PRO A 174 -4.00 20.64 -3.21
C PRO A 174 -4.30 22.14 -3.14
N LYS A 175 -4.31 22.71 -1.93
CA LYS A 175 -4.43 24.15 -1.72
C LYS A 175 -3.23 24.91 -2.29
N HIS A 176 -2.06 24.27 -2.37
CA HIS A 176 -0.89 24.84 -3.03
C HIS A 176 -0.97 24.61 -4.54
N ILE A 177 -0.85 25.69 -5.31
CA ILE A 177 -0.95 25.68 -6.77
C ILE A 177 0.44 25.90 -7.38
N TYR A 178 0.85 25.00 -8.27
CA TYR A 178 2.05 25.10 -9.10
C TYR A 178 1.68 25.65 -10.48
N LYS A 179 2.61 26.36 -11.13
CA LYS A 179 2.38 26.90 -12.47
C LYS A 179 3.58 26.69 -13.39
N CYS A 180 3.30 26.38 -14.64
CA CYS A 180 4.27 26.36 -15.72
C CYS A 180 3.86 27.39 -16.77
N GLN A 181 4.75 28.34 -17.06
CA GLN A 181 4.57 29.33 -18.11
C GLN A 181 5.26 28.83 -19.37
N ILE A 182 4.50 28.75 -20.46
CA ILE A 182 5.01 28.42 -21.79
C ILE A 182 4.96 29.70 -22.62
N ASP A 183 6.14 30.29 -22.83
CA ASP A 183 6.30 31.46 -23.67
C ASP A 183 6.60 31.01 -25.11
N ASN A 184 5.60 31.16 -26.00
CA ASN A 184 5.81 31.05 -27.44
C ASN A 184 5.80 32.46 -28.06
N LYS A 185 6.48 32.63 -29.19
CA LYS A 185 6.67 33.94 -29.86
C LYS A 185 5.39 34.77 -30.04
N ASP A 186 4.22 34.13 -30.11
CA ASP A 186 2.94 34.77 -30.40
C ASP A 186 1.90 34.68 -29.26
N ASN A 187 2.15 33.95 -28.16
CA ASN A 187 1.25 33.87 -27.00
C ASN A 187 1.94 33.29 -25.75
N SER A 188 1.66 33.88 -24.58
CA SER A 188 2.00 33.28 -23.27
C SER A 188 0.80 32.49 -22.75
N ASN A 189 1.01 31.22 -22.40
CA ASN A 189 0.00 30.40 -21.74
C ASN A 189 0.53 29.89 -20.40
N THR A 190 -0.30 29.94 -19.36
CA THR A 190 0.04 29.42 -18.02
C THR A 190 -0.80 28.18 -17.75
N ILE A 191 -0.14 27.07 -17.47
CA ILE A 191 -0.77 25.82 -17.03
C ILE A 191 -0.60 25.73 -15.52
N TYR A 192 -1.66 25.31 -14.82
CA TYR A 192 -1.69 25.17 -13.37
C TYR A 192 -1.78 23.70 -12.98
N PHE A 193 -1.15 23.36 -11.86
CA PHE A 193 -1.20 22.02 -11.27
C PHE A 193 -1.40 22.10 -9.76
N THR A 194 -2.01 21.07 -9.17
CA THR A 194 -2.13 20.88 -7.71
C THR A 194 -1.26 19.71 -7.25
N GLY A 195 -1.18 19.46 -5.94
CA GLY A 195 -0.74 18.15 -5.45
C GLY A 195 -1.86 17.10 -5.59
N ASP A 196 -1.50 15.82 -5.49
CA ASP A 196 -2.39 14.65 -5.67
C ASP A 196 -3.30 14.33 -4.48
N ASN A 197 -3.27 15.15 -3.43
CA ASN A 197 -4.09 14.98 -2.23
C ASN A 197 -3.79 13.70 -1.41
N ASP A 198 -2.60 13.13 -1.53
CA ASP A 198 -2.16 11.95 -0.76
C ASP A 198 -0.80 12.20 -0.07
N PRO A 199 -0.32 11.29 0.80
CA PRO A 199 1.04 11.34 1.32
C PRO A 199 2.04 11.10 0.19
N LEU A 200 3.24 11.66 0.32
CA LEU A 200 4.29 11.57 -0.70
C LEU A 200 4.72 10.11 -0.92
N ASP A 201 4.64 9.67 -2.17
CA ASP A 201 4.98 8.31 -2.56
C ASP A 201 6.48 8.07 -2.57
N VAL A 202 6.89 6.84 -2.26
CA VAL A 202 8.29 6.42 -2.25
C VAL A 202 8.47 5.02 -2.86
N VAL A 203 9.50 4.91 -3.69
CA VAL A 203 9.95 3.71 -4.38
C VAL A 203 11.31 3.32 -3.82
N ASP A 204 11.40 2.12 -3.24
CA ASP A 204 12.67 1.55 -2.78
C ASP A 204 13.32 0.71 -3.90
N ILE A 205 14.52 1.12 -4.31
CA ILE A 205 15.31 0.45 -5.35
C ILE A 205 16.22 -0.66 -4.79
N GLY A 206 16.10 -0.98 -3.51
CA GLY A 206 16.80 -2.07 -2.84
C GLY A 206 16.59 -3.44 -3.50
N THR A 207 17.50 -4.35 -3.22
CA THR A 207 17.44 -5.72 -3.76
C THR A 207 16.34 -6.53 -3.10
N ASP A 208 16.15 -6.34 -1.80
CA ASP A 208 15.31 -7.17 -0.95
C ASP A 208 13.82 -6.95 -1.22
N THR A 209 13.04 -8.02 -1.15
CA THR A 209 11.57 -7.93 -1.11
C THR A 209 11.15 -7.66 0.32
N LEU A 210 10.67 -6.45 0.59
CA LEU A 210 10.20 -6.03 1.91
C LEU A 210 8.82 -6.63 2.22
N LYS A 211 8.36 -6.49 3.47
CA LYS A 211 7.05 -7.05 3.90
C LYS A 211 5.96 -6.01 3.82
N MET A 212 4.74 -6.43 3.48
CA MET A 212 3.56 -5.55 3.44
C MET A 212 3.29 -4.94 4.82
N GLY A 213 3.25 -3.61 4.89
CA GLY A 213 3.13 -2.80 6.11
C GLY A 213 4.43 -2.61 6.89
N GLN A 214 5.58 -3.09 6.39
CA GLN A 214 6.84 -2.87 7.08
C GLN A 214 7.19 -1.38 7.13
N ILE A 215 7.72 -0.93 8.29
CA ILE A 215 8.34 0.38 8.44
C ILE A 215 9.84 0.19 8.21
N VAL A 216 10.40 0.86 7.20
CA VAL A 216 11.80 0.71 6.78
C VAL A 216 12.51 2.06 6.76
N PRO A 217 13.60 2.23 7.51
CA PRO A 217 14.51 3.35 7.31
C PRO A 217 15.14 3.28 5.92
N VAL A 218 15.01 4.34 5.14
CA VAL A 218 15.53 4.47 3.77
C VAL A 218 16.30 5.76 3.61
N LYS A 219 17.26 5.76 2.68
CA LYS A 219 17.99 6.96 2.26
C LYS A 219 17.41 7.49 0.94
N ILE A 220 17.08 8.78 0.90
CA ILE A 220 16.57 9.43 -0.31
C ILE A 220 17.69 9.64 -1.34
N LEU A 221 17.40 9.35 -2.61
CA LEU A 221 18.35 9.45 -3.72
C LEU A 221 17.92 10.47 -4.79
N GLY A 222 16.61 10.64 -4.98
CA GLY A 222 16.06 11.55 -5.98
C GLY A 222 14.55 11.48 -6.04
N ALA A 223 13.95 12.04 -7.09
CA ALA A 223 12.52 11.99 -7.33
C ALA A 223 12.20 12.14 -8.82
N PHE A 224 11.04 11.66 -9.24
CA PHE A 224 10.41 12.03 -10.50
C PHE A 224 8.94 12.38 -10.26
N THR A 225 8.27 12.99 -11.23
CA THR A 225 6.85 13.35 -11.12
C THR A 225 6.06 12.74 -12.27
N LEU A 226 4.88 12.23 -11.95
CA LEU A 226 3.83 11.98 -12.92
C LEU A 226 2.89 13.19 -12.93
N ILE A 227 2.38 13.52 -14.12
CA ILE A 227 1.36 14.54 -14.29
C ILE A 227 0.12 13.82 -14.79
N ASP A 228 -0.91 13.72 -13.95
CA ASP A 228 -2.17 13.06 -14.29
C ASP A 228 -3.34 14.01 -13.99
N GLU A 229 -4.22 14.21 -14.97
CA GLU A 229 -5.44 15.04 -14.86
C GLU A 229 -5.25 16.46 -14.24
N GLY A 230 -4.04 17.02 -14.24
CA GLY A 230 -3.73 18.34 -13.66
C GLY A 230 -3.14 18.30 -12.25
N GLU A 231 -2.87 17.12 -11.71
CA GLU A 231 -2.19 16.89 -10.44
C GLU A 231 -0.71 16.56 -10.69
N LEU A 232 0.15 17.03 -9.80
CA LEU A 232 1.53 16.56 -9.66
C LEU A 232 1.53 15.43 -8.66
N ASP A 233 2.00 14.28 -9.11
CA ASP A 233 2.14 13.07 -8.30
C ASP A 233 3.63 12.76 -8.20
N TRP A 234 4.25 13.06 -7.06
CA TRP A 234 5.70 12.89 -6.88
C TRP A 234 6.04 11.49 -6.41
N LYS A 235 6.98 10.85 -7.11
CA LYS A 235 7.58 9.56 -6.74
C LYS A 235 9.00 9.77 -6.24
N ILE A 236 9.19 9.65 -4.94
CA ILE A 236 10.51 9.69 -4.32
C ILE A 236 11.26 8.38 -4.58
N ILE A 237 12.52 8.48 -4.98
CA ILE A 237 13.41 7.33 -5.15
C ILE A 237 14.29 7.22 -3.92
N ALA A 238 14.24 6.08 -3.24
CA ALA A 238 15.01 5.79 -2.04
C ALA A 238 15.64 4.40 -2.10
N ILE A 239 16.54 4.11 -1.17
CA ILE A 239 17.17 2.79 -1.00
C ILE A 239 17.16 2.38 0.47
N ASN A 240 16.83 1.13 0.75
CA ASN A 240 16.90 0.51 2.07
C ASN A 240 18.33 0.21 2.57
#